data_AF-A0A7C5T4C0-F1
#
_entry.id   AF-A0A7C5T4C0-F1
#
_cell.length_a   1.000
_cell.length_b   1.000
_cell.length_c   1.000
_cell.angle_alpha   90.00
_cell.angle_beta   90.00
_cell.angle_gamma   90.00
#
_symmetry.space_group_name_H-M   'P 1'
#
loop_
_entity.id
_entity.type
_entity.pdbx_description
1 polymer ?
#
loop_
_entity_poly.entity_id
_entity_poly.type
_entity_poly.pdbx_seq_one_letter_code
_entity_poly.pdbx_strand_id
1 'polypeptide(L)'
;MGVLRRLLIATWGSPAEWFELDYTLYEEETLLWQGSSCTTLVPMLEGLCTENCDAVVVALDSLVDLGPPRTRGVPGEESACYICSESCRHLLKDVPGSYAELREVVRRFVEEVIRCLGVKARVRVVVAPAVGSPGGVWRFSGRAEDFESVVLYEVGSMALSERYDRVILDLTHGINFMPSLTLRLAYRLASILLVAHEGLVERGVELRVYNSDPFRRRRPEGQGRVPVNINLIARDLVKSIQLIHEVPRPLRRLQRLSGELGE
;
A
#
# COMPACT_ATOMS: atom_id res chain seq x y z
N MET A 1 25.77 -6.79 15.45
CA MET A 1 24.42 -6.17 15.32
C MET A 1 23.91 -6.48 13.93
N GLY A 2 22.75 -7.13 13.82
CA GLY A 2 22.19 -7.48 12.50
C GLY A 2 21.79 -6.22 11.71
N VAL A 3 21.82 -6.33 10.39
CA VAL A 3 21.39 -5.27 9.48
C VAL A 3 19.88 -5.04 9.67
N LEU A 4 19.46 -3.80 9.89
CA LEU A 4 18.06 -3.44 10.06
C LEU A 4 17.31 -3.62 8.73
N ARG A 5 16.26 -4.44 8.73
CA ARG A 5 15.40 -4.64 7.55
C ARG A 5 14.07 -3.92 7.69
N ARG A 6 13.59 -3.33 6.60
CA ARG A 6 12.39 -2.48 6.55
C ARG A 6 11.34 -3.08 5.63
N LEU A 7 10.07 -2.92 6.00
CA LEU A 7 8.92 -3.24 5.15
C LEU A 7 8.12 -1.97 4.91
N LEU A 8 8.11 -1.46 3.68
CA LEU A 8 7.24 -0.36 3.25
C LEU A 8 5.90 -0.90 2.75
N ILE A 9 4.80 -0.37 3.25
CA ILE A 9 3.44 -0.69 2.81
C ILE A 9 2.75 0.60 2.40
N ALA A 10 2.49 0.77 1.12
CA ALA A 10 1.80 1.95 0.57
C ALA A 10 0.39 1.57 0.10
N THR A 11 -0.63 2.30 0.56
CA THR A 11 -2.01 2.09 0.08
C THR A 11 -2.32 2.98 -1.11
N TRP A 12 -2.84 2.40 -2.18
CA TRP A 12 -3.17 3.09 -3.43
C TRP A 12 -4.66 2.99 -3.75
N GLY A 13 -5.30 4.16 -3.89
CA GLY A 13 -6.59 4.35 -4.54
C GLY A 13 -6.45 4.31 -6.06
N SER A 14 -6.81 5.39 -6.76
CA SER A 14 -6.72 5.50 -8.22
C SER A 14 -5.55 6.38 -8.69
N PRO A 15 -4.45 5.80 -9.21
CA PRO A 15 -3.31 6.57 -9.69
C PRO A 15 -3.65 7.54 -10.84
N ALA A 16 -4.67 7.22 -11.63
CA ALA A 16 -5.13 8.06 -12.73
C ALA A 16 -5.66 9.43 -12.27
N GLU A 17 -5.99 9.60 -10.99
CA GLU A 17 -6.54 10.84 -10.46
C GLU A 17 -5.50 11.76 -9.81
N TRP A 18 -4.26 11.28 -9.63
CA TRP A 18 -3.22 12.01 -8.92
C TRP A 18 -2.56 13.07 -9.80
N PHE A 19 -2.09 14.14 -9.15
CA PHE A 19 -1.47 15.28 -9.79
C PHE A 19 0.04 15.26 -9.57
N GLU A 20 0.77 15.91 -10.48
CA GLU A 20 2.21 16.13 -10.32
C GLU A 20 2.45 17.19 -9.23
N LEU A 21 3.14 16.81 -8.16
CA LEU A 21 3.38 17.65 -6.98
C LEU A 21 4.86 17.65 -6.63
N ASP A 22 5.33 18.77 -6.09
CA ASP A 22 6.65 18.83 -5.49
C ASP A 22 6.53 18.30 -4.06
N TYR A 23 7.11 17.15 -3.76
CA TYR A 23 7.11 16.58 -2.42
C TYR A 23 8.42 16.85 -1.69
N THR A 24 8.31 16.91 -0.37
CA THR A 24 9.42 16.98 0.58
C THR A 24 9.23 15.90 1.63
N LEU A 25 10.26 15.10 1.87
CA LEU A 25 10.25 14.05 2.89
C LEU A 25 11.38 14.31 3.89
N TYR A 26 10.99 14.41 5.15
CA TYR A 26 11.91 14.56 6.27
C TYR A 26 11.86 13.34 7.19
N GLU A 27 12.99 13.04 7.80
CA GLU A 27 13.07 12.18 8.98
C GLU A 27 13.69 13.00 10.10
N GLU A 28 12.88 13.26 11.12
CA GLU A 28 13.23 14.21 12.20
C GLU A 28 13.51 15.60 11.58
N GLU A 29 14.77 16.05 11.55
CA GLU A 29 15.16 17.32 10.94
C GLU A 29 15.95 17.16 9.63
N THR A 30 16.17 15.91 9.19
CA THR A 30 16.98 15.61 8.01
C THR A 30 16.09 15.52 6.76
N LEU A 31 16.38 16.33 5.74
CA LEU A 31 15.76 16.20 4.43
C LEU A 31 16.25 14.91 3.75
N LEU A 32 15.36 13.95 3.57
CA LEU A 32 15.66 12.69 2.91
C LEU A 32 15.39 12.73 1.41
N TRP A 33 14.38 13.49 0.98
CA TRP A 33 14.01 13.58 -0.43
C TRP A 33 13.30 14.90 -0.74
N GLN A 34 13.58 15.45 -1.92
CA GLN A 34 12.87 16.59 -2.49
C GLN A 34 12.83 16.47 -4.02
N GLY A 35 11.66 16.68 -4.61
CA GLY A 35 11.48 16.58 -6.06
C GLY A 35 10.03 16.55 -6.50
N SER A 36 9.81 16.43 -7.81
CA SER A 36 8.47 16.29 -8.40
C SER A 36 8.10 14.81 -8.48
N SER A 37 6.90 14.46 -8.05
CA SER A 37 6.30 13.16 -8.32
C SER A 37 4.78 13.26 -8.30
N CYS A 38 4.11 12.32 -8.97
CA CYS A 38 2.66 12.14 -8.88
C CYS A 38 2.23 11.20 -7.76
N THR A 39 3.19 10.52 -7.09
CA THR A 39 2.93 9.58 -6.01
C THR A 39 3.98 9.74 -4.91
N THR A 40 3.63 9.38 -3.67
CA THR A 40 4.58 9.34 -2.56
C THR A 40 5.43 8.06 -2.55
N LEU A 41 5.11 7.07 -3.38
CA LEU A 41 5.90 5.83 -3.45
C LEU A 41 7.38 6.09 -3.79
N VAL A 42 7.66 6.98 -4.75
CA VAL A 42 9.03 7.32 -5.17
C VAL A 42 9.84 7.94 -4.01
N PRO A 43 9.39 9.05 -3.38
CA PRO A 43 10.11 9.60 -2.23
C PRO A 43 10.26 8.62 -1.08
N MET A 44 9.27 7.77 -0.82
CA MET A 44 9.35 6.78 0.25
C MET A 44 10.40 5.70 -0.05
N LEU A 45 10.48 5.24 -1.31
CA LEU A 45 11.49 4.29 -1.75
C LEU A 45 12.90 4.88 -1.68
N GLU A 46 13.10 6.07 -2.25
CA GLU A 46 14.40 6.71 -2.36
C GLU A 46 14.89 7.35 -1.06
N GLY A 47 13.97 7.77 -0.17
CA GLY A 47 14.32 8.41 1.10
C GLY A 47 14.40 7.44 2.28
N LEU A 48 13.48 6.49 2.40
CA LEU A 48 13.34 5.65 3.61
C LEU A 48 13.66 4.17 3.39
N CYS A 49 13.79 3.73 2.14
CA CYS A 49 13.79 2.32 1.74
C CYS A 49 14.89 2.03 0.71
N THR A 50 16.05 2.66 0.88
CA THR A 50 17.22 2.58 -0.02
C THR A 50 17.96 1.25 0.05
N GLU A 51 18.05 0.66 1.25
CA GLU A 51 18.76 -0.60 1.51
C GLU A 51 17.95 -1.49 2.44
N ASN A 52 18.05 -2.82 2.24
CA ASN A 52 17.43 -3.85 3.07
C ASN A 52 15.94 -3.58 3.31
N CYS A 53 15.24 -3.28 2.21
CA CYS A 53 13.84 -2.90 2.27
C CYS A 53 13.02 -3.66 1.24
N ASP A 54 11.91 -4.22 1.70
CA ASP A 54 10.89 -4.80 0.85
C ASP A 54 9.71 -3.82 0.79
N ALA A 55 9.13 -3.65 -0.39
CA ALA A 55 8.03 -2.71 -0.61
C ALA A 55 6.79 -3.43 -1.11
N VAL A 56 5.64 -3.06 -0.55
CA VAL A 56 4.32 -3.56 -0.91
C VAL A 56 3.42 -2.39 -1.26
N VAL A 57 2.79 -2.45 -2.43
CA VAL A 57 1.65 -1.59 -2.78
C VAL A 57 0.37 -2.38 -2.60
N VAL A 58 -0.53 -1.86 -1.78
CA VAL A 58 -1.87 -2.41 -1.55
C VAL A 58 -2.86 -1.61 -2.36
N ALA A 59 -3.43 -2.22 -3.39
CA ALA A 59 -4.43 -1.62 -4.26
C ALA A 59 -5.79 -2.32 -4.11
N LEU A 60 -6.85 -1.65 -4.54
CA LEU A 60 -8.20 -2.21 -4.53
C LEU A 60 -8.56 -2.86 -5.87
N ASP A 61 -9.30 -3.96 -5.80
CA ASP A 61 -9.85 -4.63 -6.99
C ASP A 61 -10.85 -3.77 -7.78
N SER A 62 -11.39 -2.71 -7.16
CA SER A 62 -12.18 -1.66 -7.80
C SER A 62 -11.46 -0.91 -8.92
N LEU A 63 -10.14 -1.01 -9.01
CA LEU A 63 -9.38 -0.45 -10.13
C LEU A 63 -9.72 -1.10 -11.47
N VAL A 64 -10.39 -2.27 -11.51
CA VAL A 64 -10.89 -2.82 -12.77
C VAL A 64 -11.93 -1.90 -13.43
N ASP A 65 -12.61 -1.08 -12.63
CA ASP A 65 -13.72 -0.21 -13.05
C ASP A 65 -13.31 1.27 -13.04
N LEU A 66 -12.18 1.59 -13.68
CA LEU A 66 -11.79 2.98 -13.91
C LEU A 66 -12.89 3.65 -14.74
N GLY A 67 -13.59 4.63 -14.14
CA GLY A 67 -14.54 5.49 -14.84
C GLY A 67 -13.91 6.15 -16.08
N PRO A 68 -14.71 6.74 -16.99
CA PRO A 68 -14.22 7.24 -18.27
C PRO A 68 -13.00 8.16 -18.09
N PRO A 69 -12.03 8.15 -19.04
CA PRO A 69 -10.90 9.07 -18.99
C PRO A 69 -11.43 10.49 -18.79
N ARG A 70 -10.74 11.31 -17.98
CA ARG A 70 -11.14 12.70 -17.77
C ARG A 70 -11.34 13.37 -19.12
N THR A 71 -12.56 13.82 -19.42
CA THR A 71 -12.82 14.62 -20.62
C THR A 71 -11.93 15.85 -20.56
N ARG A 72 -11.00 15.95 -21.52
CA ARG A 72 -10.03 17.04 -21.72
C ARG A 72 -10.55 18.37 -21.21
N GLY A 73 -9.90 18.91 -20.20
CA GLY A 73 -10.36 20.14 -19.56
C GLY A 73 -9.32 21.01 -18.91
N VAL A 74 -8.01 20.73 -19.01
CA VAL A 74 -6.93 21.74 -18.98
C VAL A 74 -5.70 21.15 -19.69
N PRO A 75 -5.23 21.72 -20.83
CA PRO A 75 -3.91 21.38 -21.38
C PRO A 75 -2.81 21.70 -20.37
N GLY A 76 -1.95 20.73 -20.02
CA GLY A 76 -0.80 20.93 -19.13
C GLY A 76 -0.91 20.37 -17.70
N GLU A 77 -1.95 19.59 -17.38
CA GLU A 77 -2.18 19.01 -16.03
C GLU A 77 -2.06 17.47 -15.96
N GLU A 78 -1.63 16.80 -17.03
CA GLU A 78 -1.48 15.34 -17.03
C GLU A 78 -0.21 14.93 -16.25
N SER A 79 -0.41 14.26 -15.12
CA SER A 79 0.69 13.73 -14.30
C SER A 79 1.29 12.46 -14.92
N ALA A 80 2.50 12.09 -14.51
CA ALA A 80 3.09 10.81 -14.92
C ALA A 80 2.19 9.62 -14.55
N CYS A 81 1.48 9.70 -13.41
CA CYS A 81 0.57 8.66 -12.93
C CYS A 81 -0.65 8.53 -13.82
N TYR A 82 -1.21 9.65 -14.30
CA TYR A 82 -2.30 9.62 -15.29
C TYR A 82 -1.83 9.00 -16.61
N ILE A 83 -0.71 9.47 -17.16
CA ILE A 83 -0.17 8.99 -18.44
C ILE A 83 0.11 7.48 -18.39
N CYS A 84 0.75 7.01 -17.30
CA CYS A 84 1.03 5.60 -17.10
C CYS A 84 -0.24 4.76 -16.92
N SER A 85 -1.21 5.25 -16.14
CA SER A 85 -2.49 4.57 -15.94
C SER A 85 -3.27 4.43 -17.24
N GLU A 86 -3.38 5.50 -18.03
CA GLU A 86 -4.10 5.46 -19.31
C GLU A 86 -3.40 4.57 -20.34
N SER A 87 -2.06 4.59 -20.38
CA SER A 87 -1.28 3.70 -21.25
C SER A 87 -1.52 2.23 -20.91
N CYS A 88 -1.72 1.91 -19.63
CA CYS A 88 -1.96 0.55 -19.13
C CYS A 88 -3.44 0.15 -19.10
N ARG A 89 -4.36 1.08 -19.38
CA ARG A 89 -5.82 0.88 -19.28
C ARG A 89 -6.35 -0.25 -20.16
N HIS A 90 -5.65 -0.57 -21.25
CA HIS A 90 -5.99 -1.67 -22.13
C HIS A 90 -6.02 -3.04 -21.41
N LEU A 91 -5.28 -3.21 -20.32
CA LEU A 91 -5.26 -4.43 -19.51
C LEU A 91 -6.59 -4.69 -18.80
N LEU A 92 -7.39 -3.65 -18.57
CA LEU A 92 -8.64 -3.70 -17.81
C LEU A 92 -9.89 -3.84 -18.70
N LYS A 93 -9.73 -3.99 -20.02
CA LYS A 93 -10.83 -3.94 -20.99
C LYS A 93 -11.74 -5.16 -20.94
N ASP A 94 -11.17 -6.32 -20.66
CA ASP A 94 -11.91 -7.57 -20.69
C ASP A 94 -12.57 -7.81 -19.34
N VAL A 95 -13.84 -8.24 -19.38
CA VAL A 95 -14.56 -8.64 -18.18
C VAL A 95 -13.97 -9.97 -17.71
N PRO A 96 -13.35 -10.04 -16.52
CA PRO A 96 -12.77 -11.27 -16.01
C PRO A 96 -13.85 -12.31 -15.76
N GLY A 97 -13.59 -13.57 -16.12
CA GLY A 97 -14.51 -14.70 -15.93
C GLY A 97 -14.54 -15.23 -14.50
N SER A 98 -13.56 -14.85 -13.66
CA SER A 98 -13.49 -15.21 -12.25
C SER A 98 -12.86 -14.12 -11.38
N TYR A 99 -13.05 -14.20 -10.06
CA TYR A 99 -12.41 -13.27 -9.12
C TYR A 99 -10.88 -13.38 -9.12
N ALA A 100 -10.34 -14.58 -9.34
CA ALA A 100 -8.90 -14.80 -9.44
C ALA A 100 -8.33 -14.07 -10.67
N GLU A 101 -9.01 -14.15 -11.82
CA GLU A 101 -8.64 -13.41 -13.02
C GLU A 101 -8.75 -11.90 -12.82
N LEU A 102 -9.78 -11.42 -12.12
CA LEU A 102 -9.94 -10.01 -11.79
C LEU A 102 -8.75 -9.49 -10.98
N ARG A 103 -8.41 -10.17 -9.87
CA ARG A 103 -7.26 -9.80 -9.04
C ARG A 103 -5.97 -9.80 -9.84
N GLU A 104 -5.79 -10.79 -10.70
CA GLU A 104 -4.60 -10.94 -11.53
C GLU A 104 -4.46 -9.80 -12.55
N VAL A 105 -5.55 -9.44 -13.24
CA VAL A 105 -5.58 -8.32 -14.19
C VAL A 105 -5.28 -6.99 -13.50
N VAL A 106 -5.91 -6.72 -12.35
CA VAL A 106 -5.65 -5.51 -11.57
C VAL A 106 -4.21 -5.47 -11.05
N ARG A 107 -3.69 -6.62 -10.58
CA ARG A 107 -2.30 -6.73 -10.10
C ARG A 107 -1.32 -6.36 -11.20
N ARG A 108 -1.49 -6.96 -12.39
CA ARG A 108 -0.69 -6.64 -13.57
C ARG A 108 -0.80 -5.18 -13.96
N PHE A 109 -2.00 -4.62 -13.96
CA PHE A 109 -2.21 -3.19 -14.24
C PHE A 109 -1.38 -2.30 -13.31
N VAL A 110 -1.44 -2.51 -11.99
CA VAL A 110 -0.67 -1.71 -11.03
C VAL A 110 0.84 -1.92 -11.19
N GLU A 111 1.29 -3.15 -11.44
CA GLU A 111 2.71 -3.45 -11.70
C GLU A 111 3.24 -2.74 -12.95
N GLU A 112 2.46 -2.69 -14.04
CA GLU A 112 2.82 -1.95 -15.25
C GLU A 112 2.84 -0.44 -15.02
N VAL A 113 1.90 0.10 -14.22
CA VAL A 113 1.91 1.52 -13.82
C VAL A 113 3.18 1.85 -13.02
N ILE A 114 3.54 1.03 -12.02
CA ILE A 114 4.77 1.21 -11.23
C ILE A 114 6.01 1.17 -12.12
N ARG A 115 6.06 0.24 -13.08
CA ARG A 115 7.17 0.15 -14.04
C ARG A 115 7.24 1.36 -14.97
N CYS A 116 6.11 1.83 -15.47
CA CYS A 116 6.02 3.02 -16.31
C CYS A 116 6.50 4.28 -15.58
N LEU A 117 6.26 4.39 -14.28
CA LEU A 117 6.78 5.46 -13.43
C LEU A 117 8.30 5.40 -13.20
N GLY A 118 8.99 4.39 -13.74
CA GLY A 118 10.44 4.26 -13.63
C GLY A 118 10.92 3.78 -12.26
N VAL A 119 10.03 3.23 -11.42
CA VAL A 119 10.39 2.68 -10.11
C VAL A 119 11.28 1.45 -10.31
N LYS A 120 12.55 1.57 -9.89
CA LYS A 120 13.57 0.51 -10.04
C LYS A 120 13.52 -0.54 -8.94
N ALA A 121 12.98 -0.19 -7.77
CA ALA A 121 12.86 -1.10 -6.64
C ALA A 121 11.87 -2.22 -6.97
N ARG A 122 12.12 -3.42 -6.43
CA ARG A 122 11.15 -4.52 -6.50
C ARG A 122 9.98 -4.23 -5.56
N VAL A 123 8.82 -3.92 -6.13
CA VAL A 123 7.59 -3.67 -5.39
C VAL A 123 6.63 -4.84 -5.60
N ARG A 124 6.14 -5.45 -4.52
CA ARG A 124 5.06 -6.44 -4.58
C ARG A 124 3.71 -5.72 -4.61
N VAL A 125 2.81 -6.15 -5.49
CA VAL A 125 1.44 -5.66 -5.52
C VAL A 125 0.50 -6.65 -4.84
N VAL A 126 -0.30 -6.16 -3.91
CA VAL A 126 -1.41 -6.88 -3.27
C VAL A 126 -2.72 -6.24 -3.71
N VAL A 127 -3.57 -7.02 -4.35
CA VAL A 127 -4.92 -6.59 -4.72
C VAL A 127 -5.91 -7.09 -3.68
N ALA A 128 -6.56 -6.14 -3.00
CA ALA A 128 -7.48 -6.37 -1.91
C ALA A 128 -8.94 -6.04 -2.29
N PRO A 129 -9.93 -6.70 -1.66
CA PRO A 129 -11.34 -6.44 -1.89
C PRO A 129 -11.77 -5.00 -1.63
N ALA A 130 -12.44 -4.38 -2.60
CA ALA A 130 -13.12 -3.10 -2.45
C ALA A 130 -14.53 -3.26 -1.87
N VAL A 131 -15.09 -2.16 -1.37
CA VAL A 131 -16.50 -2.04 -1.00
C VAL A 131 -17.04 -0.72 -1.52
N GLY A 132 -18.20 -0.77 -2.19
CA GLY A 132 -18.92 0.40 -2.68
C GLY A 132 -18.98 0.48 -4.20
N SER A 133 -19.25 1.69 -4.69
CA SER A 133 -19.41 2.02 -6.10
C SER A 133 -18.39 3.11 -6.44
N PRO A 134 -17.19 2.76 -6.92
CA PRO A 134 -16.06 3.68 -7.12
C PRO A 134 -16.28 4.72 -8.24
N GLY A 135 -17.43 4.67 -8.95
CA GLY A 135 -17.83 5.67 -9.93
C GLY A 135 -17.86 5.18 -11.38
N GLY A 136 -17.46 3.93 -11.64
CA GLY A 136 -17.70 3.26 -12.92
C GLY A 136 -19.05 2.53 -12.94
N VAL A 137 -19.12 1.39 -13.63
CA VAL A 137 -20.37 0.62 -13.81
C VAL A 137 -20.54 -0.52 -12.81
N TRP A 138 -19.51 -0.81 -12.00
CA TRP A 138 -19.48 -1.95 -11.09
C TRP A 138 -19.85 -1.56 -9.66
N ARG A 139 -20.42 -2.52 -8.93
CA ARG A 139 -20.67 -2.42 -7.49
C ARG A 139 -19.95 -3.55 -6.78
N PHE A 140 -19.07 -3.18 -5.85
CA PHE A 140 -18.30 -4.11 -5.02
C PHE A 140 -19.05 -4.29 -3.70
N SER A 141 -19.56 -5.50 -3.49
CA SER A 141 -20.36 -5.84 -2.30
C SER A 141 -19.63 -6.89 -1.49
N GLY A 142 -19.39 -6.58 -0.22
CA GLY A 142 -18.61 -7.42 0.68
C GLY A 142 -18.40 -6.70 2.01
N ARG A 143 -17.58 -7.28 2.88
CA ARG A 143 -17.22 -6.66 4.14
C ARG A 143 -15.91 -5.91 3.98
N ALA A 144 -15.81 -4.70 4.53
CA ALA A 144 -14.53 -3.98 4.51
C ALA A 144 -13.43 -4.76 5.25
N GLU A 145 -13.77 -5.64 6.19
CA GLU A 145 -12.79 -6.51 6.85
C GLU A 145 -12.15 -7.56 5.93
N ASP A 146 -12.74 -7.85 4.76
CA ASP A 146 -12.15 -8.77 3.78
C ASP A 146 -10.85 -8.17 3.19
N PHE A 147 -10.78 -6.84 3.07
CA PHE A 147 -9.54 -6.11 2.77
C PHE A 147 -8.43 -6.49 3.75
N GLU A 148 -8.71 -6.36 5.05
CA GLU A 148 -7.72 -6.63 6.08
C GLU A 148 -7.28 -8.10 6.06
N SER A 149 -8.23 -9.02 5.84
CA SER A 149 -7.95 -10.46 5.80
C SER A 149 -7.01 -10.83 4.64
N VAL A 150 -7.28 -10.31 3.44
CA VAL A 150 -6.45 -10.56 2.25
C VAL A 150 -5.06 -9.94 2.40
N VAL A 151 -4.99 -8.68 2.83
CA VAL A 151 -3.69 -8.00 3.00
C VAL A 151 -2.87 -8.66 4.11
N LEU A 152 -3.50 -9.07 5.21
CA LEU A 152 -2.81 -9.74 6.31
C LEU A 152 -2.32 -11.12 5.89
N TYR A 153 -3.07 -11.85 5.06
CA TYR A 153 -2.61 -13.12 4.51
C TYR A 153 -1.38 -12.93 3.62
N GLU A 154 -1.43 -11.99 2.67
CA GLU A 154 -0.36 -11.78 1.67
C GLU A 154 0.92 -11.21 2.32
N VAL A 155 0.78 -10.15 3.12
CA VAL A 155 1.90 -9.46 3.77
C VAL A 155 2.35 -10.20 5.04
N GLY A 156 1.41 -10.80 5.77
CA GLY A 156 1.73 -11.63 6.95
C GLY A 156 2.52 -12.87 6.57
N SER A 157 2.25 -13.49 5.42
CA SER A 157 3.09 -14.58 4.91
C SER A 157 4.53 -14.14 4.67
N MET A 158 4.75 -12.93 4.16
CA MET A 158 6.10 -12.36 4.06
C MET A 158 6.72 -12.15 5.44
N ALA A 159 5.94 -11.60 6.38
CA ALA A 159 6.39 -11.35 7.75
C ALA A 159 6.66 -12.64 8.55
N LEU A 160 6.10 -13.79 8.16
CA LEU A 160 6.44 -15.09 8.74
C LEU A 160 7.79 -15.61 8.25
N SER A 161 8.08 -15.43 6.95
CA SER A 161 9.31 -15.93 6.33
C SER A 161 10.51 -15.00 6.50
N GLU A 162 10.26 -13.69 6.50
CA GLU A 162 11.29 -12.66 6.51
C GLU A 162 11.16 -11.78 7.76
N ARG A 163 12.29 -11.49 8.38
CA ARG A 163 12.39 -10.61 9.54
C ARG A 163 12.42 -9.15 9.10
N TYR A 164 11.54 -8.34 9.69
CA TYR A 164 11.56 -6.88 9.55
C TYR A 164 11.61 -6.21 10.92
N ASP A 165 12.58 -5.33 11.14
CA ASP A 165 12.72 -4.56 12.38
C ASP A 165 11.86 -3.29 12.36
N ARG A 166 11.49 -2.82 11.17
CA ARG A 166 10.66 -1.63 10.96
C ARG A 166 9.59 -1.87 9.90
N VAL A 167 8.36 -1.47 10.19
CA VAL A 167 7.27 -1.39 9.22
C VAL A 167 6.92 0.09 9.00
N ILE A 168 6.94 0.50 7.75
CA ILE A 168 6.65 1.86 7.30
C ILE A 168 5.34 1.83 6.54
N LEU A 169 4.35 2.62 6.96
CA LEU A 169 3.09 2.79 6.27
C LEU A 169 3.06 4.12 5.54
N ASP A 170 2.69 4.10 4.27
CA ASP A 170 2.33 5.29 3.52
C ASP A 170 0.82 5.28 3.25
N LEU A 171 0.10 6.16 3.96
CA LEU A 171 -1.35 6.27 3.89
C LEU A 171 -1.82 7.33 2.89
N THR A 172 -0.90 8.07 2.28
CA THR A 172 -1.17 9.28 1.49
C THR A 172 -2.21 9.07 0.39
N HIS A 173 -2.06 7.98 -0.35
CA HIS A 173 -2.91 7.66 -1.50
C HIS A 173 -4.00 6.64 -1.17
N GLY A 174 -4.13 6.25 0.10
CA GLY A 174 -5.18 5.36 0.56
C GLY A 174 -6.53 6.06 0.58
N ILE A 175 -7.56 5.38 0.13
CA ILE A 175 -8.92 5.93 0.05
C ILE A 175 -9.86 5.25 1.04
N ASN A 176 -10.90 5.96 1.47
CA ASN A 176 -12.00 5.45 2.29
C ASN A 176 -11.49 4.71 3.55
N PHE A 177 -11.73 3.41 3.64
CA PHE A 177 -11.40 2.57 4.79
C PHE A 177 -9.93 2.09 4.80
N MET A 178 -9.20 2.22 3.68
CA MET A 178 -7.85 1.66 3.56
C MET A 178 -6.89 2.19 4.63
N PRO A 179 -6.83 3.52 4.94
CA PRO A 179 -5.90 4.02 5.94
C PRO A 179 -6.15 3.43 7.33
N SER A 180 -7.40 3.42 7.78
CA SER A 180 -7.78 2.91 9.10
C SER A 180 -7.54 1.40 9.23
N LEU A 181 -7.90 0.62 8.20
CA LEU A 181 -7.67 -0.83 8.22
C LEU A 181 -6.19 -1.20 8.09
N THR A 182 -5.42 -0.45 7.30
CA THR A 182 -3.98 -0.68 7.15
C THR A 182 -3.22 -0.35 8.42
N LEU A 183 -3.60 0.73 9.13
CA LEU A 183 -3.05 1.03 10.45
C LEU A 183 -3.33 -0.10 11.45
N ARG A 184 -4.56 -0.61 11.51
CA ARG A 184 -4.92 -1.75 12.36
C ARG A 184 -4.11 -3.00 12.00
N LEU A 185 -3.95 -3.27 10.71
CA LEU A 185 -3.19 -4.38 10.18
C LEU A 185 -1.69 -4.29 10.55
N ALA A 186 -1.11 -3.09 10.60
CA ALA A 186 0.30 -2.91 10.94
C ALA A 186 0.64 -3.40 12.36
N TYR A 187 -0.22 -3.16 13.36
CA TYR A 187 -0.02 -3.72 14.71
C TYR A 187 -0.16 -5.24 14.73
N ARG A 188 -1.01 -5.82 13.87
CA ARG A 188 -1.10 -7.29 13.71
C ARG A 188 0.14 -7.85 13.03
N LEU A 189 0.66 -7.18 12.01
CA LEU A 189 1.93 -7.55 11.38
C LEU A 189 3.10 -7.46 12.36
N ALA A 190 3.18 -6.40 13.18
CA ALA A 190 4.17 -6.31 14.23
C ALA A 190 4.06 -7.49 15.22
N SER A 191 2.83 -7.88 15.58
CA SER A 191 2.59 -9.05 16.43
C SER A 191 3.07 -10.35 15.78
N ILE A 192 2.81 -10.55 14.48
CA ILE A 192 3.34 -11.69 13.72
C ILE A 192 4.87 -11.68 13.73
N LEU A 193 5.49 -10.53 13.47
CA LEU A 193 6.95 -10.39 13.47
C LEU A 193 7.58 -10.73 14.82
N LEU A 194 6.98 -10.24 15.91
CA LEU A 194 7.43 -10.52 17.28
C LEU A 194 7.34 -12.01 17.62
N VAL A 195 6.31 -12.71 17.12
CA VAL A 195 6.11 -14.15 17.35
C VAL A 195 7.04 -14.99 16.46
N ALA A 196 7.18 -14.62 15.19
CA ALA A 196 7.86 -15.44 14.20
C ALA A 196 9.39 -15.33 14.25
N HIS A 197 9.94 -14.21 14.73
CA HIS A 197 11.37 -13.95 14.66
C HIS A 197 11.99 -13.70 16.02
N GLU A 198 12.85 -14.63 16.44
CA GLU A 198 13.60 -14.52 17.68
C GLU A 198 14.43 -13.22 17.76
N GLY A 199 14.50 -12.65 18.96
CA GLY A 199 15.22 -11.40 19.23
C GLY A 199 14.53 -10.12 18.74
N LEU A 200 13.33 -10.18 18.15
CA LEU A 200 12.46 -9.01 18.03
C LEU A 200 11.66 -8.74 19.31
N VAL A 201 11.34 -9.75 20.12
CA VAL A 201 10.60 -9.58 21.38
C VAL A 201 11.25 -8.54 22.32
N GLU A 202 12.58 -8.59 22.45
CA GLU A 202 13.33 -7.66 23.31
C GLU A 202 13.49 -6.27 22.68
N ARG A 203 13.77 -6.24 21.36
CA ARG A 203 14.04 -5.01 20.61
C ARG A 203 12.77 -4.22 20.29
N GLY A 204 11.67 -4.91 20.05
CA GLY A 204 10.45 -4.38 19.47
C GLY A 204 10.52 -4.26 17.94
N VAL A 205 9.34 -4.06 17.35
CA VAL A 205 9.17 -3.69 15.93
C VAL A 205 8.79 -2.22 15.88
N GLU A 206 9.56 -1.43 15.14
CA GLU A 206 9.25 -0.01 14.96
C GLU A 206 8.17 0.16 13.88
N LEU A 207 7.05 0.79 14.24
CA LEU A 207 6.02 1.21 13.30
C LEU A 207 6.19 2.70 13.02
N ARG A 208 6.15 3.06 11.74
CA ARG A 208 6.16 4.46 11.30
C ARG A 208 5.06 4.69 10.29
N VAL A 209 4.27 5.72 10.52
CA VAL A 209 3.10 6.02 9.69
C VAL A 209 3.30 7.38 9.07
N TYR A 210 3.23 7.44 7.75
CA TYR A 210 3.38 8.65 6.98
C TYR A 210 2.10 9.01 6.25
N ASN A 211 1.86 10.31 6.12
CA ASN A 211 0.78 10.87 5.31
C ASN A 211 1.19 12.26 4.81
N SER A 212 0.96 12.55 3.53
CA SER A 212 1.26 13.88 3.01
C SER A 212 0.28 14.94 3.48
N ASP A 213 0.70 16.20 3.37
CA ASP A 213 -0.21 17.35 3.44
C ASP A 213 -1.32 17.20 2.38
N PRO A 214 -2.55 17.68 2.66
CA PRO A 214 -3.64 17.59 1.71
C PRO A 214 -3.38 18.48 0.49
N PHE A 215 -3.52 17.90 -0.70
CA PHE A 215 -3.45 18.65 -1.94
C PHE A 215 -4.73 19.48 -2.18
N ARG A 216 -4.56 20.76 -2.52
CA ARG A 216 -5.66 21.65 -2.91
C ARG A 216 -5.59 21.95 -4.41
N ARG A 217 -6.59 21.48 -5.16
CA ARG A 217 -6.68 21.67 -6.63
C ARG A 217 -6.81 23.14 -7.04
N ARG A 218 -7.44 23.99 -6.23
CA ARG A 218 -7.54 25.44 -6.49
C ARG A 218 -6.42 26.18 -5.77
N ARG A 219 -5.48 26.72 -6.54
CA ARG A 219 -4.49 27.69 -6.06
C ARG A 219 -4.92 29.10 -6.47
N PRO A 220 -4.70 30.13 -5.64
CA PRO A 220 -4.79 31.52 -6.08
C PRO A 220 -3.82 31.74 -7.25
N GLU A 221 -4.26 32.49 -8.26
CA GLU A 221 -3.40 32.85 -9.40
C GLU A 221 -2.10 33.50 -8.92
N GLY A 222 -0.96 33.11 -9.52
CA GLY A 222 0.34 33.71 -9.25
C GLY A 222 1.19 33.04 -8.13
N GLN A 223 0.69 32.02 -7.44
CA GLN A 223 1.52 31.21 -6.53
C GLN A 223 2.11 30.01 -7.29
N GLY A 224 3.44 29.87 -7.25
CA GLY A 224 4.15 28.70 -7.77
C GLY A 224 3.73 27.40 -7.05
N ARG A 225 4.36 26.28 -7.42
CA ARG A 225 4.07 25.02 -6.73
C ARG A 225 4.53 25.09 -5.28
N VAL A 226 3.58 25.09 -4.36
CA VAL A 226 3.86 24.92 -2.93
C VAL A 226 4.21 23.45 -2.70
N PRO A 227 5.39 23.15 -2.12
CA PRO A 227 5.76 21.79 -1.78
C PRO A 227 4.75 21.15 -0.82
N VAL A 228 4.50 19.87 -1.01
CA VAL A 228 3.63 19.05 -0.16
C VAL A 228 4.53 18.20 0.73
N ASN A 229 4.49 18.41 2.04
CA ASN A 229 5.30 17.61 2.95
C ASN A 229 4.71 16.21 3.11
N ILE A 230 5.58 15.20 3.16
CA ILE A 230 5.25 13.84 3.59
C ILE A 230 5.60 13.75 5.07
N ASN A 231 4.59 13.75 5.93
CA ASN A 231 4.77 13.87 7.37
C ASN A 231 4.82 12.50 8.05
N LEU A 232 5.74 12.30 8.99
CA LEU A 232 5.66 11.22 9.97
C LEU A 232 4.57 11.56 10.98
N ILE A 233 3.40 10.93 10.86
CA ILE A 233 2.22 11.22 11.69
C ILE A 233 2.11 10.34 12.93
N ALA A 234 2.76 9.18 12.94
CA ALA A 234 2.84 8.32 14.13
C ALA A 234 4.13 7.50 14.12
N ARG A 235 4.71 7.30 15.31
CA ARG A 235 5.89 6.45 15.55
C ARG A 235 5.65 5.65 16.82
N ASP A 236 5.65 4.33 16.69
CA ASP A 236 5.49 3.42 17.83
C ASP A 236 6.58 2.37 17.85
N LEU A 237 6.94 1.90 19.04
CA LEU A 237 7.78 0.74 19.24
C LEU A 237 6.94 -0.38 19.84
N VAL A 238 6.52 -1.33 19.01
CA VAL A 238 5.63 -2.42 19.42
C VAL A 238 6.46 -3.53 20.06
N LYS A 239 6.21 -3.78 21.35
CA LYS A 239 6.85 -4.85 22.14
C LYS A 239 5.85 -5.87 22.70
N SER A 240 4.56 -5.63 22.52
CA SER A 240 3.49 -6.53 22.98
C SER A 240 2.79 -7.16 21.78
N ILE A 241 2.46 -8.44 21.94
CA ILE A 241 1.71 -9.22 20.96
C ILE A 241 0.22 -8.93 21.18
N GLN A 242 -0.44 -8.39 20.16
CA GLN A 242 -1.90 -8.36 20.13
C GLN A 242 -2.41 -9.73 19.68
N LEU A 243 -3.04 -10.46 20.59
CA LEU A 243 -3.70 -11.71 20.24
C LEU A 243 -4.90 -11.39 19.35
N ILE A 244 -4.90 -11.93 18.13
CA ILE A 244 -6.09 -11.94 17.28
C ILE A 244 -7.14 -12.77 18.01
N HIS A 245 -8.24 -12.15 18.41
CA HIS A 245 -9.30 -12.81 19.16
C HIS A 245 -9.79 -14.05 18.38
N GLU A 246 -9.60 -15.22 19.02
CA GLU A 246 -10.05 -16.57 18.67
C GLU A 246 -9.95 -16.98 17.18
N VAL A 247 -9.04 -17.91 16.88
CA VAL A 247 -9.11 -18.73 15.66
C VAL A 247 -10.48 -19.41 15.62
N PRO A 248 -11.34 -19.16 14.61
CA PRO A 248 -12.62 -19.82 14.47
C PRO A 248 -12.45 -21.34 14.57
N ARG A 249 -13.26 -22.00 15.42
CA ARG A 249 -13.21 -23.45 15.67
C ARG A 249 -13.07 -24.34 14.41
N PRO A 250 -13.63 -24.00 13.23
CA PRO A 250 -13.43 -24.80 12.02
C PRO A 250 -11.97 -24.89 11.55
N LEU A 251 -11.17 -23.84 11.74
CA LEU A 251 -9.76 -23.81 11.30
C LEU A 251 -8.83 -24.61 12.23
N ARG A 252 -9.23 -24.84 13.49
CA ARG A 252 -8.51 -25.76 14.39
C ARG A 252 -8.59 -27.22 13.94
N ARG A 253 -9.63 -27.62 13.18
CA ARG A 253 -9.74 -28.98 12.63
C ARG A 253 -8.76 -29.21 11.48
N LEU A 254 -8.53 -28.21 10.64
CA LEU A 254 -7.61 -28.33 9.50
C LEU A 254 -6.15 -28.46 9.94
N GLN A 255 -5.72 -27.77 11.00
CA GLN A 255 -4.37 -27.94 11.57
C GLN A 255 -4.12 -29.34 12.17
N ARG A 256 -5.16 -29.99 12.71
CA ARG A 256 -5.04 -31.38 13.18
C ARG A 256 -4.94 -32.37 12.03
N LEU A 257 -5.73 -32.15 10.97
CA LEU A 257 -5.70 -33.01 9.79
C LEU A 257 -4.38 -32.91 9.00
N SER A 258 -3.71 -31.75 9.00
CA SER A 258 -2.36 -31.60 8.41
C SER A 258 -1.24 -32.19 9.28
N GLY A 259 -1.46 -32.38 10.59
CA GLY A 259 -0.52 -33.06 11.49
C GLY A 259 -0.66 -34.59 11.49
N GLU A 260 -1.83 -35.11 11.11
CA GLU A 260 -2.13 -36.55 11.03
C GLU A 260 -1.79 -37.18 9.66
N LEU A 261 -1.35 -36.37 8.68
CA LEU A 261 -0.89 -36.84 7.35
C LEU A 261 0.65 -36.87 7.22
N GLY A 262 1.35 -36.69 8.34
CA GLY A 262 2.81 -36.66 8.44
C GLY A 262 3.43 -37.76 9.31
N GLU A 263 2.70 -38.84 9.58
CA GLU A 263 3.22 -40.09 10.18
C GLU A 263 3.00 -41.28 9.23
#